data_AF-A0A1M3LD80-F1
#
_entry.id   AF-A0A1M3LD80-F1
#
_cell.length_a   1.000
_cell.length_b   1.000
_cell.length_c   1.000
_cell.angle_alpha   90.00
_cell.angle_beta   90.00
_cell.angle_gamma   90.00
#
_symmetry.space_group_name_H-M   'P 1'
#
loop_
_entity.id
_entity.type
_entity.pdbx_description
1 polymer ?
#
loop_
_entity_poly.entity_id
_entity_poly.type
_entity_poly.pdbx_seq_one_letter_code
_entity_poly.pdbx_strand_id
1 'polypeptide(L)'
;MKTCAKCKVEKPIDNFGFKSRSKDGYNGVCKSCKRIQDRESKIRTDRNKRVREDRKKNPEKYRKYGRDYYYRNREACIERSMKKYHKQPNDPL
;
A
#
# COMPACT_ATOMS: atom_id res chain seq x y z
N MET A 1 27.71 17.55 7.18
CA MET A 1 26.26 17.84 7.27
C MET A 1 25.51 17.00 6.25
N LYS A 2 24.20 16.78 6.42
CA LYS A 2 23.36 16.03 5.47
C LYS A 2 21.92 16.54 5.49
N THR A 3 21.28 16.61 4.32
CA THR A 3 19.88 17.02 4.19
C THR A 3 18.93 15.84 4.28
N CYS A 4 17.93 15.94 5.16
CA CYS A 4 16.89 14.91 5.31
C CYS A 4 15.95 14.90 4.09
N ALA A 5 15.80 13.76 3.43
CA ALA A 5 14.93 13.63 2.25
C ALA A 5 13.43 13.85 2.57
N LYS A 6 13.01 13.70 3.83
CA LYS A 6 11.60 13.82 4.26
C LYS A 6 11.24 15.23 4.71
N CYS A 7 11.97 15.80 5.67
CA CYS A 7 11.69 17.15 6.18
C CYS A 7 12.48 18.26 5.49
N LYS A 8 13.40 17.91 4.57
CA LYS A 8 14.22 18.84 3.78
C LYS A 8 15.14 19.78 4.56
N VAL A 9 15.34 19.51 5.86
CA VAL A 9 16.25 20.28 6.73
C VAL A 9 17.65 19.65 6.74
N GLU A 10 18.68 20.49 6.69
CA GLU A 10 20.07 20.08 6.86
C GLU A 10 20.39 19.85 8.35
N LYS A 11 21.02 18.71 8.65
CA LYS A 11 21.34 18.30 10.03
C LYS A 11 22.74 17.66 10.11
N PRO A 12 23.34 17.58 11.30
CA PRO A 12 24.54 16.79 11.54
C PRO A 12 24.33 15.32 11.16
N ILE A 13 25.40 14.64 10.73
CA ILE A 13 25.34 13.21 10.34
C ILE A 13 24.85 12.32 11.49
N ASP A 14 25.12 12.70 12.74
CA ASP A 14 24.68 11.99 13.94
C ASP A 14 23.15 11.94 14.09
N ASN A 15 22.43 12.84 13.41
CA ASN A 15 20.97 12.82 13.34
C ASN A 15 20.43 11.80 12.34
N PHE A 16 21.29 11.06 11.65
CA PHE A 16 20.93 10.02 10.70
C PHE A 16 21.35 8.66 11.27
N GLY A 17 20.50 7.64 11.13
CA GLY A 17 20.85 6.28 11.55
C GLY A 17 21.82 5.65 10.56
N PHE A 18 22.71 4.77 11.03
CA PHE A 18 23.57 3.98 10.16
C PHE A 18 22.75 3.04 9.25
N LYS A 19 23.19 2.89 8.01
CA LYS A 19 22.64 1.97 7.01
C LYS A 19 23.76 1.50 6.11
N SER A 20 24.34 0.33 6.40
CA SER A 20 25.49 -0.22 5.66
C SER A 20 25.30 -0.32 4.14
N ARG A 21 24.06 -0.46 3.68
CA ARG A 21 23.72 -0.58 2.25
C ARG A 21 23.53 0.76 1.54
N SER A 22 23.64 1.90 2.21
CA SER A 22 23.58 3.21 1.52
C SER A 22 24.97 3.64 1.05
N LYS A 23 25.00 4.43 -0.03
CA LYS A 23 26.23 4.94 -0.66
C LYS A 23 27.19 5.63 0.33
N ASP A 24 26.64 6.30 1.33
CA ASP A 24 27.37 7.05 2.35
C ASP A 24 27.33 6.40 3.74
N GLY A 25 26.76 5.20 3.87
CA GLY A 25 26.61 4.50 5.14
C GLY A 25 25.54 5.04 6.09
N TYR A 26 24.79 6.09 5.73
CA TYR A 26 23.72 6.66 6.54
C TYR A 26 22.34 6.63 5.85
N ASN A 27 21.28 6.63 6.66
CA ASN A 27 19.92 6.76 6.16
C ASN A 27 19.72 8.09 5.41
N GLY A 28 18.89 8.08 4.37
CA GLY A 28 18.50 9.31 3.65
C GLY A 28 17.55 10.21 4.43
N VAL A 29 17.03 9.76 5.57
CA VAL A 29 16.11 10.50 6.44
C VAL A 29 16.67 10.58 7.85
N CYS A 30 16.42 11.69 8.54
CA CYS A 30 16.85 11.85 9.92
C CYS A 30 16.06 10.92 10.88
N LYS A 31 16.63 10.66 12.06
CA LYS A 31 16.09 9.77 13.09
C LYS A 31 14.66 10.14 13.49
N SER A 32 14.31 11.42 13.57
CA SER A 32 12.95 11.85 13.91
C SER A 32 11.94 11.47 12.81
N CYS A 33 12.24 11.77 11.55
CA CYS A 33 11.41 11.36 10.41
C CYS A 33 11.33 9.83 10.31
N LYS A 34 12.42 9.12 10.60
CA LYS A 34 12.46 7.66 10.59
C LYS A 34 11.50 7.06 11.63
N ARG A 35 11.49 7.58 12.86
CA ARG A 35 10.56 7.15 13.91
C ARG A 35 9.09 7.34 13.51
N ILE A 36 8.77 8.46 12.86
CA ILE A 36 7.41 8.72 12.35
C ILE A 36 7.04 7.67 11.29
N GLN A 37 7.94 7.47 10.30
CA GLN A 37 7.73 6.48 9.25
C GLN A 37 7.55 5.06 9.80
N ASP A 38 8.32 4.68 10.82
CA ASP A 38 8.24 3.36 11.43
C ASP A 38 6.92 3.17 12.17
N ARG A 39 6.44 4.21 12.88
CA ARG A 39 5.11 4.21 13.51
C ARG A 39 3.99 4.07 12.48
N GLU A 40 4.02 4.86 11.41
CA GLU A 40 3.04 4.77 10.31
C GLU A 40 3.04 3.39 9.66
N SER A 41 4.23 2.84 9.42
CA SER A 41 4.40 1.50 8.84
C SER A 41 3.82 0.41 9.74
N LYS A 42 4.00 0.53 11.06
CA LYS A 42 3.41 -0.37 12.06
C LYS A 42 1.88 -0.29 12.04
N ILE A 43 1.31 0.93 12.10
CA ILE A 43 -0.14 1.14 12.05
C ILE A 43 -0.74 0.54 10.77
N ARG A 44 -0.10 0.77 9.62
CA ARG A 44 -0.54 0.20 8.33
C ARG A 44 -0.51 -1.32 8.35
N THR A 45 0.56 -1.91 8.88
CA THR A 45 0.72 -3.37 8.96
C THR A 45 -0.34 -3.98 9.88
N ASP A 46 -0.58 -3.38 11.05
CA ASP A 46 -1.60 -3.82 12.01
C ASP A 46 -3.00 -3.71 11.41
N ARG A 47 -3.32 -2.60 10.73
CA ARG A 47 -4.58 -2.46 9.99
C ARG A 47 -4.74 -3.58 8.96
N ASN A 48 -3.71 -3.84 8.15
CA ASN A 48 -3.74 -4.88 7.12
C ASN A 48 -3.93 -6.27 7.74
N LYS A 49 -3.29 -6.54 8.87
CA LYS A 49 -3.48 -7.79 9.62
C LYS A 49 -4.94 -7.94 10.07
N ARG A 50 -5.51 -6.91 10.69
CA ARG A 50 -6.92 -6.92 11.12
C ARG A 50 -7.88 -7.13 9.95
N VAL A 51 -7.66 -6.46 8.81
CA VAL A 51 -8.49 -6.64 7.60
C VAL A 51 -8.38 -8.07 7.07
N ARG A 52 -7.18 -8.67 7.06
CA ARG A 52 -7.01 -10.07 6.65
C ARG A 52 -7.73 -11.03 7.59
N GLU A 53 -7.64 -10.80 8.90
CA GLU A 53 -8.34 -11.60 9.90
C GLU A 53 -9.86 -11.45 9.80
N ASP A 54 -10.37 -10.22 9.62
CA ASP A 54 -11.78 -9.95 9.41
C ASP A 54 -12.32 -10.65 8.16
N ARG A 55 -11.56 -10.65 7.05
CA ARG A 55 -11.92 -11.39 5.83
C ARG A 55 -12.01 -12.90 6.06
N LYS A 56 -11.12 -13.46 6.87
CA LYS A 56 -11.15 -14.89 7.22
C LYS A 56 -12.33 -15.23 8.12
N LYS A 57 -12.64 -14.37 9.10
CA LYS A 57 -13.73 -14.59 10.08
C LYS A 57 -15.11 -14.31 9.51
N ASN A 58 -15.22 -13.38 8.56
CA ASN A 58 -16.49 -12.90 8.02
C ASN A 58 -16.62 -13.13 6.50
N PRO A 59 -16.41 -14.36 5.98
CA PRO A 59 -16.37 -14.61 4.54
C PRO A 59 -17.67 -14.24 3.83
N GLU A 60 -18.83 -14.46 4.45
CA GLU A 60 -20.13 -14.14 3.87
C GLU A 60 -20.35 -12.64 3.68
N LYS A 61 -19.92 -11.82 4.64
CA LYS A 61 -19.97 -10.35 4.54
C LYS A 61 -19.21 -9.88 3.31
N TYR A 62 -17.99 -10.39 3.09
CA TYR A 62 -17.18 -10.02 1.93
C TYR A 62 -17.69 -10.62 0.62
N ARG A 63 -18.28 -11.81 0.64
CA ARG A 63 -18.97 -12.40 -0.53
C ARG A 63 -20.16 -11.54 -0.94
N LYS A 64 -20.97 -11.10 0.02
CA LYS A 64 -22.09 -10.18 -0.19
C LYS A 64 -21.60 -8.85 -0.75
N TYR A 65 -20.59 -8.22 -0.14
CA TYR A 65 -20.03 -6.97 -0.65
C TYR A 65 -19.47 -7.11 -2.07
N GLY A 66 -18.78 -8.20 -2.38
CA GLY A 66 -18.29 -8.48 -3.74
C GLY A 66 -19.43 -8.61 -4.75
N ARG A 67 -20.51 -9.33 -4.38
CA ARG A 67 -21.73 -9.46 -5.17
C ARG A 67 -22.40 -8.10 -5.40
N ASP A 68 -22.61 -7.33 -4.33
CA ASP A 68 -23.26 -6.01 -4.38
C ASP A 68 -22.43 -4.99 -5.17
N TYR A 69 -21.09 -5.09 -5.10
CA TYR A 69 -20.19 -4.28 -5.92
C TYR A 69 -20.35 -4.62 -7.40
N TYR A 70 -20.32 -5.92 -7.76
CA TYR A 70 -20.47 -6.37 -9.13
C TYR A 70 -21.80 -5.91 -9.72
N TYR A 71 -22.93 -6.11 -9.03
CA TYR A 71 -24.24 -5.71 -9.57
C TYR A 71 -24.35 -4.20 -9.77
N ARG A 72 -23.86 -3.38 -8.81
CA ARG A 72 -23.89 -1.91 -8.94
C ARG A 72 -22.92 -1.37 -9.99
N ASN A 73 -21.88 -2.12 -10.34
CA ASN A 73 -20.85 -1.70 -11.31
C ASN A 73 -20.78 -2.67 -12.50
N ARG A 74 -21.89 -3.34 -12.83
CA ARG A 74 -21.90 -4.50 -13.73
C ARG A 74 -21.30 -4.18 -15.09
N GLU A 75 -21.72 -3.09 -15.70
CA GLU A 75 -21.23 -2.64 -17.00
C GLU A 75 -19.73 -2.34 -16.96
N ALA A 76 -19.28 -1.56 -15.98
CA ALA A 76 -17.86 -1.25 -15.81
C ALA A 76 -17.01 -2.52 -15.53
N CYS A 77 -17.54 -3.48 -14.78
CA CYS A 77 -16.88 -4.77 -14.53
C CYS A 77 -16.77 -5.59 -15.83
N ILE A 78 -17.83 -5.66 -16.64
CA ILE A 78 -17.85 -6.35 -17.92
C ILE A 78 -16.88 -5.66 -18.90
N GLU A 79 -16.96 -4.35 -19.04
CA GLU A 79 -16.09 -3.57 -19.92
C GLU A 79 -14.61 -3.77 -19.59
N ARG A 80 -14.23 -3.71 -18.30
CA ARG A 80 -12.86 -4.00 -17.86
C ARG A 80 -12.43 -5.42 -18.20
N SER A 81 -13.33 -6.39 -18.04
CA SER A 81 -13.06 -7.78 -18.42
C SER A 81 -12.86 -7.92 -19.93
N MET A 82 -13.75 -7.33 -20.74
CA MET A 82 -13.66 -7.33 -22.20
C MET A 82 -12.35 -6.69 -22.68
N LYS A 83 -11.99 -5.52 -22.12
CA LYS A 83 -10.71 -4.85 -22.40
C LYS A 83 -9.50 -5.70 -22.04
N LYS A 84 -9.53 -6.36 -20.87
CA LYS A 84 -8.40 -7.18 -20.39
C LYS A 84 -8.17 -8.43 -21.24
N TYR A 85 -9.25 -9.06 -21.71
CA TYR A 85 -9.17 -10.31 -22.49
C TYR A 85 -9.38 -10.09 -23.99
N HIS A 86 -9.47 -8.83 -24.44
CA HIS A 86 -9.77 -8.43 -25.81
C HIS A 86 -11.01 -9.10 -26.43
N LYS A 87 -11.98 -9.48 -25.60
CA LYS A 87 -13.21 -10.15 -26.05
C LYS A 87 -14.25 -9.13 -26.49
N GLN A 88 -14.99 -9.46 -27.55
CA GLN A 88 -16.14 -8.68 -27.99
C GLN A 88 -17.43 -9.16 -27.31
N PRO A 89 -18.50 -8.33 -27.24
CA PRO A 89 -19.76 -8.69 -26.57
C PRO A 89 -20.43 -9.98 -27.06
N ASN A 90 -20.07 -10.45 -28.26
CA ASN A 90 -20.65 -11.61 -28.94
C ASN A 90 -19.66 -12.78 -29.13
N ASP A 91 -18.52 -12.80 -28.43
CA ASP A 91 -17.63 -13.96 -28.47
C ASP A 91 -18.30 -15.18 -27.79
N PRO A 92 -18.40 -16.35 -28.45
CA PRO A 92 -18.97 -17.55 -27.84
C PRO A 92 -18.16 -18.01 -26.62
N LEU A 93 -18.86 -18.65 -25.67
CA LEU A 93 -18.25 -19.28 -24.49
C LEU A 93 -17.40 -20.49 -24.85
#